data_AF-A0AAD9Y005-F1
#
_entry.id   AF-A0AAD9Y005-F1
#
_cell.length_a   1.000
_cell.length_b   1.000
_cell.length_c   1.000
_cell.angle_alpha   90.00
_cell.angle_beta   90.00
_cell.angle_gamma   90.00
#
_symmetry.space_group_name_H-M   'P 1'
#
loop_
_entity.id
_entity.type
_entity.pdbx_description
1 polymer ?
#
loop_
_entity_poly.entity_id
_entity_poly.type
_entity_poly.pdbx_seq_one_letter_code
_entity_poly.pdbx_strand_id
1 'polypeptide(L)'
;YRHFAYVRTADPGKIPGLARRFLIKRYPSATPERVTSIPSHYTTDDSLHRHQTLSVLQNIFPSWRRSLLLYYQDIISRLDRSLYDSTTSTDEMVLKALNSVEFADASKSAVLHRDLKSQFLRTVGGEGNCYVVDGGRKLFDASGGAAVACLGHGDKRVAEAIIRQLSNIAYSPSTFFTTSVCEQLAQFLVNTTHGHMSRAYLVSSGSEAMEAAMKLFRQYFLEKKTTEPQRHLYIARQRSYHGTTLGALSMGGHVARRANFKPMLLDSIVSHVSPCFAYRDRMADETDESYVAKLAKELEDEFIRVGPGNVCAFVAEPVVGAVSLYPSHDNLKSQGLISGDVEALGCVPAVPGYFQAMKSVCDRYGALLIMDEVMSGMGRSGTLHAWEAEGVVPDIQTIGKGLAGGYQPIAGVLVNKTVVEVLEKGTSAFVHGHTYQGHPVACAAALEVQQIIQSDGLVANVQIMGQLLSSLLNEGLMDHPYVGDIRGKGLFWGIEFVRDKQTKAPWSSAARIAASINELGLTEQYGIVVYPGTGTADGILGDHIIVAPPYTVTRNDIVFVAETVTRLINDFFSKLVIQSI
;
A
#
# COMPACT_ATOMS: atom_id res chain seq x y z
N TYR A 1 -8.95 -50.57 2.50
CA TYR A 1 -8.37 -50.13 1.22
C TYR A 1 -8.98 -50.78 -0.04
N ARG A 2 -10.18 -51.39 -0.05
CA ARG A 2 -10.86 -51.76 -1.32
C ARG A 2 -12.41 -51.76 -1.32
N HIS A 3 -13.08 -51.09 -0.37
CA HIS A 3 -14.56 -51.00 -0.35
C HIS A 3 -15.11 -49.59 -0.02
N PHE A 4 -14.25 -48.56 0.04
CA PHE A 4 -14.67 -47.15 0.25
C PHE A 4 -14.92 -46.37 -1.05
N ALA A 5 -15.09 -47.07 -2.19
CA ALA A 5 -15.24 -46.47 -3.51
C ALA A 5 -16.71 -46.32 -3.98
N TYR A 6 -17.71 -46.59 -3.14
CA TYR A 6 -19.13 -46.58 -3.57
C TYR A 6 -20.02 -45.54 -2.87
N VAL A 7 -19.46 -44.67 -2.02
CA VAL A 7 -20.23 -43.64 -1.28
C VAL A 7 -20.05 -42.24 -1.88
N ARG A 8 -19.15 -42.06 -2.87
CA ARG A 8 -18.95 -40.77 -3.56
C ARG A 8 -19.97 -40.47 -4.68
N THR A 9 -20.86 -41.41 -5.02
CA THR A 9 -21.80 -41.28 -6.15
C THR A 9 -23.27 -41.43 -5.75
N ALA A 10 -23.59 -41.45 -4.44
CA ALA A 10 -24.95 -41.64 -3.97
C ALA A 10 -25.68 -40.31 -3.72
N ASP A 11 -26.89 -40.21 -4.26
CA ASP A 11 -27.90 -39.18 -4.00
C ASP A 11 -28.12 -38.97 -2.47
N PRO A 12 -28.01 -37.72 -1.96
CA PRO A 12 -28.19 -37.39 -0.55
C PRO A 12 -29.51 -37.90 0.05
N GLY A 13 -30.57 -38.00 -0.76
CA GLY A 13 -31.88 -38.50 -0.33
C GLY A 13 -31.92 -40.00 0.01
N LYS A 14 -30.85 -40.76 -0.29
CA LYS A 14 -30.76 -42.22 -0.08
C LYS A 14 -29.85 -42.65 1.08
N ILE A 15 -29.20 -41.70 1.74
CA ILE A 15 -28.27 -41.92 2.86
C ILE A 15 -28.91 -42.65 4.06
N PRO A 16 -30.17 -42.34 4.48
CA PRO A 16 -30.82 -43.04 5.61
C PRO A 16 -31.05 -44.53 5.35
N GLY A 17 -31.43 -44.91 4.12
CA GLY A 17 -31.65 -46.30 3.72
C GLY A 17 -30.36 -47.15 3.70
N LEU A 18 -29.21 -46.52 3.44
CA LEU A 18 -27.89 -47.15 3.50
C LEU A 18 -27.40 -47.35 4.94
N ALA A 19 -27.61 -46.36 5.82
CA ALA A 19 -27.31 -46.47 7.25
C ALA A 19 -28.15 -47.56 7.93
N ARG A 20 -29.43 -47.68 7.57
CA ARG A 20 -30.35 -48.71 8.07
C ARG A 20 -29.88 -50.13 7.73
N ARG A 21 -29.46 -50.38 6.48
CA ARG A 21 -28.92 -51.68 6.06
C ARG A 21 -27.58 -52.01 6.72
N PHE A 22 -26.77 -51.00 7.01
CA PHE A 22 -25.48 -51.17 7.67
C PHE A 22 -25.62 -51.54 9.15
N LEU A 23 -26.57 -50.91 9.87
CA LEU A 23 -26.84 -51.19 11.28
C LEU A 23 -27.43 -52.59 11.51
N ILE A 24 -28.39 -53.01 10.67
CA ILE A 24 -28.97 -54.37 10.72
C ILE A 24 -27.91 -55.46 10.47
N LYS A 25 -26.94 -55.18 9.58
CA LYS A 25 -25.89 -56.15 9.21
C LYS A 25 -24.76 -56.26 10.23
N ARG A 26 -24.61 -55.28 11.15
CA ARG A 26 -23.48 -55.22 12.09
C ARG A 26 -23.88 -55.46 13.56
N TYR A 27 -25.16 -55.29 13.92
CA TYR A 27 -25.66 -55.45 15.30
C TYR A 27 -27.02 -56.19 15.33
N PRO A 28 -27.03 -57.53 15.34
CA PRO A 28 -28.25 -58.34 15.21
C PRO A 28 -29.16 -58.38 16.46
N SER A 29 -28.78 -57.77 17.58
CA SER A 29 -29.59 -57.69 18.81
C SER A 29 -30.51 -56.47 18.90
N ALA A 30 -30.54 -55.60 17.89
CA ALA A 30 -31.49 -54.50 17.83
C ALA A 30 -32.88 -55.03 17.38
N THR A 31 -33.91 -54.88 18.21
CA THR A 31 -35.27 -55.29 17.84
C THR A 31 -35.78 -54.52 16.60
N PRO A 32 -36.49 -55.19 15.67
CA PRO A 32 -36.92 -54.58 14.40
C PRO A 32 -37.74 -53.29 14.52
N GLU A 33 -38.41 -53.10 15.67
CA GLU A 33 -39.25 -51.94 15.99
C GLU A 33 -38.44 -50.67 16.32
N ARG A 34 -37.18 -50.78 16.75
CA ARG A 34 -36.33 -49.60 17.02
C ARG A 34 -35.59 -49.06 15.79
N VAL A 35 -35.48 -49.85 14.72
CA VAL A 35 -34.78 -49.51 13.47
C VAL A 35 -35.76 -49.05 12.37
N THR A 36 -37.06 -49.21 12.60
CA THR A 36 -38.15 -48.79 11.70
C THR A 36 -38.60 -47.35 11.91
N SER A 37 -38.17 -46.68 12.99
CA SER A 37 -38.42 -45.25 13.24
C SER A 37 -37.48 -44.30 12.50
N ILE A 38 -36.47 -44.81 11.79
CA ILE A 38 -35.60 -44.01 10.92
C ILE A 38 -36.28 -43.89 9.54
N PRO A 39 -36.64 -42.67 9.08
CA PRO A 39 -37.29 -42.47 7.78
C PRO A 39 -36.43 -42.99 6.62
N SER A 40 -37.07 -43.55 5.58
CA SER A 40 -36.35 -43.96 4.37
C SER A 40 -35.87 -42.78 3.52
N HIS A 41 -36.49 -41.61 3.68
CA HIS A 41 -36.20 -40.34 3.00
C HIS A 41 -36.52 -39.15 3.93
N TYR A 42 -35.84 -38.01 3.74
CA TYR A 42 -36.19 -36.75 4.39
C TYR A 42 -36.75 -35.76 3.35
N THR A 43 -37.82 -35.04 3.70
CA THR A 43 -38.31 -33.85 2.98
C THR A 43 -37.85 -32.57 3.70
N THR A 44 -37.76 -31.46 2.98
CA THR A 44 -36.94 -30.27 3.29
C THR A 44 -37.46 -29.32 4.39
N ASP A 45 -38.49 -29.67 5.15
CA ASP A 45 -39.09 -28.75 6.13
C ASP A 45 -39.53 -29.50 7.39
N ASP A 46 -38.77 -29.35 8.48
CA ASP A 46 -39.22 -29.17 9.88
C ASP A 46 -38.03 -29.30 10.85
N SER A 47 -37.70 -28.22 11.56
CA SER A 47 -36.54 -28.11 12.46
C SER A 47 -36.75 -28.79 13.82
N LEU A 48 -38.00 -29.20 14.13
CA LEU A 48 -38.37 -29.83 15.40
C LEU A 48 -37.87 -31.29 15.55
N HIS A 49 -37.61 -31.99 14.44
CA HIS A 49 -37.14 -33.40 14.45
C HIS A 49 -35.60 -33.56 14.53
N ARG A 50 -34.83 -32.49 14.29
CA ARG A 50 -33.35 -32.53 14.35
C ARG A 50 -32.83 -32.60 15.79
N HIS A 51 -33.49 -31.93 16.74
CA HIS A 51 -33.08 -31.95 18.16
C HIS A 51 -33.39 -33.28 18.87
N GLN A 52 -34.51 -33.94 18.55
CA GLN A 52 -34.84 -35.26 19.10
C GLN A 52 -33.93 -36.38 18.56
N THR A 53 -33.50 -36.29 17.30
CA THR A 53 -32.56 -37.25 16.71
C THR A 53 -31.15 -37.14 17.32
N LEU A 54 -30.70 -35.92 17.62
CA LEU A 54 -29.39 -35.67 18.24
C LEU A 54 -29.32 -36.11 19.70
N SER A 55 -30.40 -35.96 20.49
CA SER A 55 -30.41 -36.39 21.91
C SER A 55 -30.47 -37.92 22.07
N VAL A 56 -31.14 -38.64 21.15
CA VAL A 56 -31.17 -40.11 21.10
C VAL A 56 -29.80 -40.67 20.70
N LEU A 57 -29.10 -40.02 19.75
CA LEU A 57 -27.76 -40.43 19.32
C LEU A 57 -26.68 -40.14 20.37
N GLN A 58 -26.83 -39.08 21.18
CA GLN A 58 -25.91 -38.76 22.28
C GLN A 58 -25.99 -39.76 23.45
N ASN A 59 -27.17 -40.34 23.72
CA ASN A 59 -27.36 -41.30 24.82
C ASN A 59 -26.86 -42.73 24.51
N ILE A 60 -26.49 -43.03 23.26
CA ILE A 60 -26.10 -44.39 22.83
C ILE A 60 -24.57 -44.57 22.75
N PHE A 61 -23.76 -43.49 22.79
CA PHE A 61 -22.31 -43.59 22.56
C PHE A 61 -21.45 -42.72 23.50
N PRO A 62 -20.82 -43.27 24.54
CA PRO A 62 -19.82 -42.55 25.32
C PRO A 62 -18.43 -42.55 24.66
N SER A 63 -17.80 -41.37 24.67
CA SER A 63 -16.35 -41.07 24.56
C SER A 63 -15.53 -41.58 23.34
N TRP A 64 -15.39 -40.67 22.37
CA TRP A 64 -14.27 -40.40 21.44
C TRP A 64 -13.93 -41.34 20.26
N ARG A 65 -14.10 -40.80 19.04
CA ARG A 65 -13.00 -40.39 18.13
C ARG A 65 -13.47 -39.29 17.15
N ARG A 66 -13.11 -38.04 17.50
CA ARG A 66 -12.61 -36.86 16.75
C ARG A 66 -12.88 -36.61 15.25
N SER A 67 -13.43 -37.53 14.46
CA SER A 67 -13.61 -37.34 13.01
C SER A 67 -15.01 -36.87 12.61
N LEU A 68 -16.02 -37.05 13.48
CA LEU A 68 -17.39 -36.58 13.23
C LEU A 68 -17.64 -35.12 13.66
N LEU A 69 -16.85 -34.61 14.62
CA LEU A 69 -16.91 -33.22 15.07
C LEU A 69 -16.39 -32.26 13.97
N LEU A 70 -15.35 -32.69 13.24
CA LEU A 70 -14.80 -31.97 12.08
C LEU A 70 -15.78 -31.93 10.90
N TYR A 71 -16.67 -32.93 10.77
CA TYR A 71 -17.71 -32.96 9.74
C TYR A 71 -18.91 -32.07 10.09
N TYR A 72 -19.24 -31.91 11.38
CA TYR A 72 -20.27 -30.97 11.85
C TYR A 72 -19.78 -29.51 11.87
N GLN A 73 -18.48 -29.26 12.10
CA GLN A 73 -17.86 -27.93 11.97
C GLN A 73 -17.86 -27.42 10.50
N ASP A 74 -17.72 -28.30 9.51
CA ASP A 74 -17.86 -27.99 8.07
C ASP A 74 -19.30 -27.65 7.64
N ILE A 75 -20.30 -28.03 8.45
CA ILE A 75 -21.72 -27.72 8.19
C ILE A 75 -22.14 -26.44 8.91
N ILE A 76 -21.57 -26.16 10.09
CA ILE A 76 -21.78 -24.89 10.81
C ILE A 76 -21.12 -23.72 10.06
N SER A 77 -19.94 -23.91 9.45
CA SER A 77 -19.30 -22.91 8.57
C SER A 77 -20.08 -22.62 7.27
N ARG A 78 -21.02 -23.50 6.89
CA ARG A 78 -21.92 -23.30 5.75
C ARG A 78 -23.25 -22.63 6.14
N LEU A 79 -23.62 -22.61 7.43
CA LEU A 79 -24.86 -22.03 7.94
C LEU A 79 -24.72 -20.56 8.38
N ASP A 80 -23.48 -20.04 8.49
CA ASP A 80 -23.20 -18.61 8.71
C ASP A 80 -23.42 -17.74 7.44
N ARG A 81 -23.86 -18.37 6.34
CA ARG A 81 -24.16 -17.73 5.05
C ARG A 81 -25.62 -17.25 4.88
N SER A 82 -26.38 -17.09 5.95
CA SER A 82 -27.79 -16.63 5.87
C SER A 82 -28.11 -15.29 6.56
N LEU A 83 -27.10 -14.52 6.96
CA LEU A 83 -27.26 -13.16 7.47
C LEU A 83 -26.58 -12.10 6.58
N TYR A 84 -26.66 -12.28 5.27
CA TYR A 84 -26.29 -11.26 4.29
C TYR A 84 -27.38 -11.15 3.23
N ASP A 85 -28.43 -10.40 3.58
CA ASP A 85 -29.31 -9.78 2.58
C ASP A 85 -29.07 -8.27 2.61
N SER A 86 -27.94 -7.88 2.02
CA SER A 86 -27.77 -6.57 1.40
C SER A 86 -26.72 -6.76 0.29
N THR A 87 -27.26 -6.96 -0.90
CA THR A 87 -26.62 -7.08 -2.21
C THR A 87 -25.30 -6.32 -2.40
N THR A 88 -24.19 -7.06 -2.36
CA THR A 88 -23.16 -7.05 -3.40
C THR A 88 -22.59 -8.46 -3.46
N SER A 89 -23.21 -9.28 -4.31
CA SER A 89 -22.77 -10.65 -4.56
C SER A 89 -21.31 -10.63 -5.04
N THR A 90 -20.49 -11.43 -4.37
CA THR A 90 -19.28 -12.02 -4.93
C THR A 90 -19.72 -13.06 -5.97
N ASP A 91 -20.48 -12.62 -6.98
CA ASP A 91 -20.68 -13.41 -8.18
C ASP A 91 -19.29 -13.60 -8.79
N GLU A 92 -19.03 -14.83 -9.21
CA GLU A 92 -17.85 -15.25 -9.94
C GLU A 92 -17.28 -14.08 -10.74
N MET A 93 -16.03 -13.69 -10.45
CA MET A 93 -15.24 -12.90 -11.39
C MET A 93 -15.07 -13.76 -12.64
N VAL A 94 -16.09 -13.78 -13.51
CA VAL A 94 -16.05 -14.38 -14.83
C VAL A 94 -15.01 -13.60 -15.61
N LEU A 95 -13.79 -14.08 -15.55
CA LEU A 95 -12.67 -13.65 -16.36
C LEU A 95 -13.08 -13.94 -17.81
N LYS A 96 -13.47 -12.90 -18.55
CA LYS A 96 -13.68 -13.00 -20.00
C LYS A 96 -12.32 -13.08 -20.70
N ALA A 97 -12.25 -13.87 -21.76
CA ALA A 97 -11.04 -14.14 -22.53
C ALA A 97 -10.35 -12.87 -23.06
N LEU A 98 -9.00 -12.83 -23.04
CA LEU A 98 -8.17 -11.73 -23.54
C LEU A 98 -8.29 -11.46 -25.05
N ASN A 99 -8.91 -12.36 -25.81
CA ASN A 99 -9.01 -12.25 -27.27
C ASN A 99 -9.91 -11.10 -27.76
N SER A 100 -10.54 -10.34 -26.86
CA SER A 100 -11.37 -9.17 -27.18
C SER A 100 -10.82 -7.85 -26.64
N VAL A 101 -9.58 -7.82 -26.14
CA VAL A 101 -8.99 -6.61 -25.53
C VAL A 101 -8.08 -5.90 -26.54
N GLU A 102 -8.42 -4.66 -26.90
CA GLU A 102 -7.53 -3.83 -27.71
C GLU A 102 -6.43 -3.20 -26.83
N PHE A 103 -5.18 -3.36 -27.25
CA PHE A 103 -4.03 -2.69 -26.63
C PHE A 103 -3.79 -1.33 -27.30
N ALA A 104 -3.48 -0.32 -26.50
CA ALA A 104 -2.97 0.95 -27.00
C ALA A 104 -1.47 0.81 -27.30
N ASP A 105 -1.10 0.93 -28.57
CA ASP A 105 0.30 0.90 -29.05
C ASP A 105 0.93 2.29 -28.88
N ALA A 106 1.86 2.41 -27.93
CA ALA A 106 2.51 3.67 -27.61
C ALA A 106 3.25 4.30 -28.81
N SER A 107 3.74 3.47 -29.74
CA SER A 107 4.51 3.94 -30.90
C SER A 107 3.67 4.71 -31.92
N LYS A 108 2.34 4.60 -31.82
CA LYS A 108 1.35 5.28 -32.68
C LYS A 108 0.50 6.28 -31.91
N SER A 109 0.74 6.45 -30.61
CA SER A 109 -0.04 7.31 -29.73
C SER A 109 0.44 8.76 -29.82
N ALA A 110 -0.52 9.70 -29.78
CA ALA A 110 -0.20 11.12 -29.58
C ALA A 110 0.21 11.43 -28.12
N VAL A 111 -0.06 10.50 -27.20
CA VAL A 111 0.36 10.61 -25.81
C VAL A 111 1.84 10.26 -25.71
N LEU A 112 2.64 11.15 -25.10
CA LEU A 112 4.02 10.86 -24.75
C LEU A 112 4.04 9.90 -23.54
N HIS A 113 3.91 8.61 -23.81
CA HIS A 113 4.00 7.58 -22.79
C HIS A 113 5.42 7.53 -22.19
N ARG A 114 5.53 7.07 -20.93
CA ARG A 114 6.84 6.89 -20.28
C ARG A 114 7.74 5.90 -21.01
N ASP A 115 7.13 4.89 -21.62
CA ASP A 115 7.75 4.01 -22.61
C ASP A 115 7.00 4.17 -23.94
N LEU A 116 7.74 4.60 -24.96
CA LEU A 116 7.23 4.90 -26.30
C LEU A 116 7.02 3.66 -27.17
N LYS A 117 7.33 2.46 -26.66
CA LYS A 117 7.18 1.19 -27.39
C LYS A 117 6.27 0.18 -26.68
N SER A 118 5.84 0.49 -25.47
CA SER A 118 4.98 -0.39 -24.68
C SER A 118 3.59 -0.54 -25.30
N GLN A 119 2.96 -1.68 -25.01
CA GLN A 119 1.54 -1.92 -25.27
C GLN A 119 0.78 -1.84 -23.95
N PHE A 120 -0.27 -1.02 -23.90
CA PHE A 120 -1.02 -0.78 -22.68
C PHE A 120 -2.43 -1.33 -22.76
N LEU A 121 -2.89 -1.97 -21.68
CA LEU A 121 -4.32 -2.27 -21.49
C LEU A 121 -5.08 -0.96 -21.32
N ARG A 122 -6.12 -0.75 -22.14
CA ARG A 122 -6.99 0.43 -22.01
C ARG A 122 -7.99 0.24 -20.88
N THR A 123 -7.88 1.05 -19.84
CA THR A 123 -8.90 1.15 -18.78
C THR A 123 -10.12 1.93 -19.31
N VAL A 124 -11.32 1.39 -19.13
CA VAL A 124 -12.60 2.01 -19.53
C VAL A 124 -13.48 2.39 -18.33
N GLY A 125 -13.08 1.98 -17.13
CA GLY A 125 -13.74 2.35 -15.88
C GLY A 125 -13.06 1.73 -14.67
N GLY A 126 -13.68 1.90 -13.50
CA GLY A 126 -13.29 1.23 -12.28
C GLY A 126 -14.50 1.03 -11.38
N GLU A 127 -14.53 -0.08 -10.66
CA GLU A 127 -15.66 -0.50 -9.83
C GLU A 127 -15.14 -1.23 -8.59
N GLY A 128 -15.40 -0.66 -7.41
CA GLY A 128 -14.92 -1.21 -6.14
C GLY A 128 -13.41 -1.35 -6.15
N ASN A 129 -12.90 -2.56 -5.89
CA ASN A 129 -11.45 -2.82 -5.86
C ASN A 129 -10.87 -3.18 -7.24
N CYS A 130 -11.57 -2.92 -8.35
CA CYS A 130 -11.15 -3.36 -9.68
C CYS A 130 -11.01 -2.22 -10.69
N TYR A 131 -10.00 -2.33 -11.55
CA TYR A 131 -10.01 -1.68 -12.86
C TYR A 131 -10.93 -2.44 -13.81
N VAL A 132 -11.69 -1.73 -14.63
CA VAL A 132 -12.42 -2.30 -15.77
C VAL A 132 -11.64 -1.93 -17.03
N VAL A 133 -11.10 -2.94 -17.71
CA VAL A 133 -10.40 -2.77 -18.98
C VAL A 133 -11.33 -3.01 -20.16
N ASP A 134 -10.89 -2.58 -21.33
CA ASP A 134 -11.60 -2.79 -22.58
C ASP A 134 -11.96 -4.28 -22.79
N GLY A 135 -13.11 -4.54 -23.41
CA GLY A 135 -13.74 -5.87 -23.42
C GLY A 135 -14.49 -6.22 -22.11
N GLY A 136 -14.49 -5.33 -21.11
CA GLY A 136 -15.28 -5.43 -19.89
C GLY A 136 -14.66 -6.32 -18.81
N ARG A 137 -13.39 -6.70 -18.95
CA ARG A 137 -12.69 -7.54 -17.97
C ARG A 137 -12.34 -6.72 -16.73
N LYS A 138 -12.53 -7.33 -15.55
CA LYS A 138 -12.14 -6.75 -14.26
C LYS A 138 -10.76 -7.26 -13.85
N LEU A 139 -9.88 -6.35 -13.43
CA LEU A 139 -8.58 -6.65 -12.83
C LEU A 139 -8.58 -6.12 -11.40
N PHE A 140 -8.36 -7.01 -10.43
CA PHE A 140 -8.28 -6.61 -9.03
C PHE A 140 -7.07 -5.69 -8.83
N ASP A 141 -7.31 -4.48 -8.35
CA ASP A 141 -6.29 -3.49 -8.06
C ASP A 141 -5.68 -3.76 -6.68
N ALA A 142 -4.71 -4.67 -6.62
CA ALA A 142 -3.95 -4.92 -5.41
C ALA A 142 -2.82 -3.89 -5.20
N SER A 143 -2.76 -2.83 -6.00
CA SER A 143 -1.70 -1.80 -5.96
C SER A 143 -2.19 -0.42 -5.51
N GLY A 144 -3.47 -0.11 -5.71
CA GLY A 144 -3.99 1.24 -5.65
C GLY A 144 -3.32 2.17 -6.69
N GLY A 145 -2.78 1.62 -7.79
CA GLY A 145 -1.81 2.29 -8.65
C GLY A 145 -0.48 2.53 -7.91
N ALA A 146 -0.03 3.78 -7.84
CA ALA A 146 1.10 4.15 -6.97
C ALA A 146 0.65 4.34 -5.51
N ALA A 147 -0.14 3.41 -4.97
CA ALA A 147 -0.83 3.48 -3.66
C ALA A 147 -1.76 4.70 -3.48
N VAL A 148 -2.39 5.16 -4.56
CA VAL A 148 -3.27 6.34 -4.62
C VAL A 148 -4.72 6.02 -4.28
N ALA A 149 -5.28 4.96 -4.87
CA ALA A 149 -6.71 4.65 -4.82
C ALA A 149 -7.12 4.06 -3.46
N CYS A 150 -7.18 4.90 -2.42
CA CYS A 150 -7.47 4.47 -1.05
C CYS A 150 -8.91 3.98 -0.85
N LEU A 151 -9.89 4.50 -1.59
CA LEU A 151 -11.29 4.06 -1.52
C LEU A 151 -11.65 3.03 -2.61
N GLY A 152 -10.67 2.59 -3.40
CA GLY A 152 -10.94 1.90 -4.66
C GLY A 152 -11.53 2.86 -5.68
N HIS A 153 -12.41 2.35 -6.54
CA HIS A 153 -12.87 3.01 -7.75
C HIS A 153 -14.39 3.17 -7.76
N GLY A 154 -14.86 4.35 -8.17
CA GLY A 154 -16.28 4.59 -8.44
C GLY A 154 -17.15 4.91 -7.22
N ASP A 155 -16.58 5.44 -6.13
CA ASP A 155 -17.36 5.91 -4.98
C ASP A 155 -18.23 7.11 -5.39
N LYS A 156 -19.55 6.92 -5.29
CA LYS A 156 -20.54 7.91 -5.72
C LYS A 156 -20.57 9.14 -4.82
N ARG A 157 -20.26 9.01 -3.53
CA ARG A 157 -20.26 10.13 -2.58
C ARG A 157 -19.23 11.18 -2.99
N VAL A 158 -18.03 10.74 -3.36
CA VAL A 158 -16.95 11.62 -3.86
C VAL A 158 -17.33 12.26 -5.19
N ALA A 159 -17.90 11.49 -6.12
CA ALA A 159 -18.37 12.02 -7.39
C ALA A 159 -19.45 13.11 -7.21
N GLU A 160 -20.41 12.88 -6.32
CA GLU A 160 -21.47 13.85 -5.99
C GLU A 160 -20.91 15.10 -5.32
N ALA A 161 -19.95 14.97 -4.41
CA ALA A 161 -19.27 16.11 -3.78
C ALA A 161 -18.54 16.98 -4.82
N ILE A 162 -17.84 16.35 -5.76
CA ILE A 162 -17.17 17.01 -6.89
C ILE A 162 -18.18 17.74 -7.78
N ILE A 163 -19.25 17.08 -8.21
CA ILE A 163 -20.27 17.66 -9.10
C ILE A 163 -20.97 18.85 -8.41
N ARG A 164 -21.26 18.73 -7.12
CA ARG A 164 -21.87 19.80 -6.32
C ARG A 164 -20.96 21.02 -6.25
N GLN A 165 -19.68 20.82 -5.96
CA GLN A 165 -18.71 21.92 -5.93
C GLN A 165 -18.54 22.55 -7.30
N LEU A 166 -18.43 21.74 -8.36
CA LEU A 166 -18.26 22.20 -9.73
C LEU A 166 -19.45 23.03 -10.21
N SER A 167 -20.67 22.65 -9.81
CA SER A 167 -21.92 23.35 -10.13
C SER A 167 -22.06 24.69 -9.38
N ASN A 168 -21.33 24.87 -8.28
CA ASN A 168 -21.24 26.15 -7.57
C ASN A 168 -20.10 27.02 -8.13
N ILE A 169 -18.86 26.57 -7.98
CA ILE A 169 -17.67 27.26 -8.52
C ILE A 169 -16.55 26.26 -8.78
N ALA A 170 -16.03 26.27 -10.00
CA ALA A 170 -14.90 25.43 -10.40
C ALA A 170 -13.58 25.93 -9.81
N TYR A 171 -13.34 27.24 -9.90
CA TYR A 171 -12.04 27.86 -9.62
C TYR A 171 -12.21 29.20 -8.90
N SER A 172 -11.33 29.46 -7.93
CA SER A 172 -11.24 30.74 -7.21
C SER A 172 -9.76 31.05 -6.91
N PRO A 173 -9.24 32.24 -7.25
CA PRO A 173 -7.84 32.58 -7.02
C PRO A 173 -7.58 32.88 -5.54
N SER A 174 -6.71 32.07 -4.92
CA SER A 174 -6.38 32.11 -3.49
C SER A 174 -5.69 33.38 -3.01
N THR A 175 -5.19 34.22 -3.92
CA THR A 175 -4.57 35.52 -3.59
C THR A 175 -5.58 36.53 -3.04
N PHE A 176 -6.85 36.44 -3.44
CA PHE A 176 -7.88 37.42 -3.08
C PHE A 176 -9.09 36.81 -2.39
N PHE A 177 -9.34 35.51 -2.61
CA PHE A 177 -10.54 34.83 -2.15
C PHE A 177 -10.18 33.51 -1.47
N THR A 178 -11.08 33.07 -0.59
CA THR A 178 -11.12 31.69 -0.10
C THR A 178 -12.46 31.05 -0.47
N THR A 179 -12.58 29.75 -0.28
CA THR A 179 -13.85 29.01 -0.41
C THR A 179 -14.12 28.22 0.86
N SER A 180 -15.40 28.06 1.20
CA SER A 180 -15.80 27.29 2.38
C SER A 180 -15.24 25.88 2.40
N VAL A 181 -15.18 25.21 1.24
CA VAL A 181 -14.66 23.84 1.12
C VAL A 181 -13.14 23.77 1.36
N CYS A 182 -12.39 24.77 0.92
CA CYS A 182 -10.95 24.86 1.18
C CYS A 182 -10.68 25.04 2.69
N GLU A 183 -11.40 25.97 3.34
CA GLU A 183 -11.30 26.21 4.78
C GLU A 183 -11.72 24.96 5.58
N GLN A 184 -12.81 24.30 5.18
CA GLN A 184 -13.28 23.07 5.83
C GLN A 184 -12.26 21.94 5.72
N LEU A 185 -11.67 21.73 4.54
CA LEU A 185 -10.60 20.73 4.38
C LEU A 185 -9.38 21.06 5.23
N ALA A 186 -8.90 22.31 5.18
CA ALA A 186 -7.75 22.73 5.97
C ALA A 186 -7.99 22.54 7.47
N GLN A 187 -9.18 22.93 7.96
CA GLN A 187 -9.56 22.76 9.35
C GLN A 187 -9.70 21.29 9.74
N PHE A 188 -10.31 20.46 8.87
CA PHE A 188 -10.41 19.03 9.08
C PHE A 188 -9.03 18.41 9.26
N LEU A 189 -8.11 18.64 8.32
CA LEU A 189 -6.75 18.10 8.34
C LEU A 189 -5.94 18.57 9.54
N VAL A 190 -6.09 19.83 9.96
CA VAL A 190 -5.40 20.33 11.16
C VAL A 190 -5.97 19.68 12.42
N ASN A 191 -7.29 19.51 12.52
CA ASN A 191 -7.94 18.89 13.68
C ASN A 191 -7.49 17.43 13.89
N THR A 192 -7.22 16.69 12.82
CA THR A 192 -6.75 15.30 12.92
C THR A 192 -5.34 15.18 13.51
N THR A 193 -4.59 16.28 13.60
CA THR A 193 -3.24 16.30 14.20
C THR A 193 -3.26 16.57 15.71
N HIS A 194 -4.43 16.63 16.34
CA HIS A 194 -4.60 16.82 17.78
C HIS A 194 -3.86 18.06 18.35
N GLY A 195 -3.78 19.13 17.55
CA GLY A 195 -3.19 20.41 17.94
C GLY A 195 -1.68 20.53 17.66
N HIS A 196 -1.06 19.53 17.05
CA HIS A 196 0.36 19.57 16.65
C HIS A 196 0.59 20.48 15.43
N MET A 197 -0.25 20.37 14.41
CA MET A 197 -0.23 21.25 13.24
C MET A 197 -1.25 22.37 13.40
N SER A 198 -1.07 23.48 12.68
CA SER A 198 -1.93 24.67 12.82
C SER A 198 -2.37 25.30 11.51
N ARG A 199 -1.71 24.99 10.39
CA ARG A 199 -2.05 25.47 9.05
C ARG A 199 -1.87 24.36 8.03
N ALA A 200 -2.70 24.37 6.99
CA ALA A 200 -2.56 23.54 5.81
C ALA A 200 -2.32 24.42 4.58
N TYR A 201 -1.34 24.07 3.76
CA TYR A 201 -1.08 24.70 2.46
C TYR A 201 -1.32 23.67 1.36
N LEU A 202 -2.34 23.89 0.52
CA LEU A 202 -2.86 22.90 -0.43
C LEU A 202 -2.42 23.19 -1.86
N VAL A 203 -1.84 22.19 -2.53
CA VAL A 203 -1.29 22.25 -3.89
C VAL A 203 -1.75 21.04 -4.70
N SER A 204 -1.29 20.88 -5.95
CA SER A 204 -1.82 19.86 -6.86
C SER A 204 -1.05 18.54 -6.82
N SER A 205 0.20 18.55 -6.36
CA SER A 205 1.07 17.37 -6.36
C SER A 205 2.04 17.31 -5.18
N GLY A 206 2.48 16.10 -4.83
CA GLY A 206 3.49 15.90 -3.77
C GLY A 206 4.82 16.59 -4.08
N SER A 207 5.20 16.67 -5.36
CA SER A 207 6.39 17.42 -5.80
C SER A 207 6.26 18.91 -5.47
N GLU A 208 5.10 19.53 -5.74
CA GLU A 208 4.83 20.92 -5.35
C GLU A 208 4.83 21.10 -3.83
N ALA A 209 4.29 20.13 -3.09
CA ALA A 209 4.30 20.18 -1.63
C ALA A 209 5.72 20.16 -1.06
N MET A 210 6.63 19.40 -1.67
CA MET A 210 8.03 19.36 -1.28
C MET A 210 8.78 20.68 -1.59
N GLU A 211 8.53 21.28 -2.76
CA GLU A 211 9.07 22.62 -3.10
C GLU A 211 8.57 23.67 -2.10
N ALA A 212 7.29 23.62 -1.75
CA ALA A 212 6.69 24.50 -0.76
C ALA A 212 7.33 24.29 0.63
N ALA A 213 7.50 23.05 1.07
CA ALA A 213 8.12 22.74 2.36
C ALA A 213 9.57 23.24 2.44
N MET A 214 10.36 23.02 1.39
CA MET A 214 11.73 23.52 1.27
C MET A 214 11.77 25.05 1.37
N LYS A 215 10.92 25.75 0.60
CA LYS A 215 10.87 27.22 0.66
C LYS A 215 10.42 27.75 2.01
N LEU A 216 9.43 27.09 2.63
CA LEU A 216 8.87 27.47 3.92
C LEU A 216 9.93 27.40 5.03
N PHE A 217 10.75 26.35 5.06
CA PHE A 217 11.83 26.22 6.05
C PHE A 217 12.98 27.19 5.80
N ARG A 218 13.33 27.47 4.55
CA ARG A 218 14.27 28.56 4.26
C ARG A 218 13.75 29.90 4.80
N GLN A 219 12.48 30.21 4.55
CA GLN A 219 11.86 31.46 5.02
C GLN A 219 11.77 31.50 6.54
N TYR A 220 11.43 30.39 7.21
CA TYR A 220 11.42 30.28 8.66
C TYR A 220 12.74 30.79 9.28
N PHE A 221 13.90 30.32 8.81
CA PHE A 221 15.18 30.76 9.35
C PHE A 221 15.55 32.21 9.03
N LEU A 222 14.99 32.77 7.95
CA LEU A 222 15.11 34.20 7.63
C LEU A 222 14.23 35.07 8.54
N GLU A 223 13.16 34.52 9.10
CA GLU A 223 12.18 35.25 9.92
C GLU A 223 12.29 34.97 11.42
N LYS A 224 13.16 34.06 11.84
CA LYS A 224 13.48 33.89 13.27
C LYS A 224 13.92 35.22 13.88
N LYS A 225 13.53 35.43 15.14
CA LYS A 225 13.95 36.60 15.95
C LYS A 225 15.46 36.83 15.91
N THR A 226 16.23 35.76 16.02
CA THR A 226 17.65 35.74 15.65
C THR A 226 17.73 35.09 14.29
N THR A 227 17.87 35.92 13.26
CA THR A 227 17.92 35.47 11.86
C THR A 227 19.13 34.58 11.62
N GLU A 228 18.95 33.49 10.88
CA GLU A 228 19.99 32.54 10.51
C GLU A 228 20.10 32.46 8.97
N PRO A 229 20.60 33.53 8.32
CA PRO A 229 20.57 33.64 6.85
C PRO A 229 21.45 32.61 6.15
N GLN A 230 22.37 31.97 6.86
CA GLN A 230 23.22 30.90 6.36
C GLN A 230 22.50 29.54 6.28
N ARG A 231 21.30 29.35 6.86
CA ARG A 231 20.57 28.06 6.76
C ARG A 231 19.86 27.88 5.43
N HIS A 232 20.39 27.02 4.57
CA HIS A 232 19.85 26.78 3.23
C HIS A 232 20.07 25.34 2.74
N LEU A 233 20.75 24.48 3.52
CA LEU A 233 21.05 23.11 3.15
C LEU A 233 19.98 22.14 3.66
N TYR A 234 19.81 21.01 2.98
CA TYR A 234 18.90 19.94 3.37
C TYR A 234 19.66 18.62 3.37
N ILE A 235 19.39 17.79 4.37
CA ILE A 235 19.90 16.43 4.43
C ILE A 235 18.71 15.50 4.20
N ALA A 236 18.75 14.69 3.16
CA ALA A 236 17.75 13.67 2.88
C ALA A 236 18.38 12.28 2.97
N ARG A 237 17.69 11.25 2.47
CA ARG A 237 18.20 9.88 2.47
C ARG A 237 18.49 9.40 1.07
N GLN A 238 19.52 8.58 0.93
CA GLN A 238 19.69 7.73 -0.24
C GLN A 238 18.44 6.84 -0.39
N ARG A 239 18.15 6.38 -1.61
CA ARG A 239 16.97 5.55 -1.91
C ARG A 239 15.59 6.16 -1.61
N SER A 240 15.52 7.46 -1.30
CA SER A 240 14.24 8.14 -1.05
C SER A 240 13.62 8.72 -2.32
N TYR A 241 12.32 9.04 -2.24
CA TYR A 241 11.60 9.72 -3.30
C TYR A 241 10.69 10.82 -2.74
N HIS A 242 10.93 12.03 -3.22
CA HIS A 242 10.21 13.22 -2.76
C HIS A 242 9.51 13.99 -3.90
N GLY A 243 9.53 13.45 -5.12
CA GLY A 243 8.89 14.04 -6.30
C GLY A 243 9.79 14.11 -7.53
N THR A 244 9.35 14.89 -8.53
CA THR A 244 10.01 14.98 -9.85
C THR A 244 10.22 16.40 -10.37
N THR A 245 9.82 17.45 -9.64
CA THR A 245 10.30 18.82 -9.91
C THR A 245 11.77 18.93 -9.53
N LEU A 246 12.52 19.93 -10.00
CA LEU A 246 13.97 19.96 -9.79
C LEU A 246 14.38 19.97 -8.30
N GLY A 247 13.69 20.72 -7.44
CA GLY A 247 13.97 20.72 -6.00
C GLY A 247 13.55 19.42 -5.34
N ALA A 248 12.34 18.92 -5.64
CA ALA A 248 11.85 17.65 -5.12
C ALA A 248 12.70 16.44 -5.56
N LEU A 249 13.16 16.43 -6.80
CA LEU A 249 14.06 15.43 -7.37
C LEU A 249 15.46 15.53 -6.76
N SER A 250 15.93 16.75 -6.49
CA SER A 250 17.18 17.00 -5.76
C SER A 250 17.11 16.48 -4.32
N MET A 251 15.94 16.61 -3.68
CA MET A 251 15.69 16.05 -2.34
C MET A 251 15.71 14.52 -2.36
N GLY A 252 15.11 13.89 -3.38
CA GLY A 252 15.12 12.44 -3.53
C GLY A 252 16.54 11.87 -3.68
N GLY A 253 16.77 10.70 -3.10
CA GLY A 253 18.02 9.94 -3.23
C GLY A 253 18.05 8.98 -4.42
N HIS A 254 16.98 8.90 -5.22
CA HIS A 254 16.88 7.94 -6.32
C HIS A 254 17.80 8.30 -7.50
N VAL A 255 18.99 7.70 -7.54
CA VAL A 255 20.06 8.05 -8.47
C VAL A 255 19.67 7.95 -9.96
N ALA A 256 18.98 6.89 -10.41
CA ALA A 256 18.51 6.81 -11.82
C ALA A 256 17.63 7.98 -12.25
N ARG A 257 16.65 8.35 -11.43
CA ARG A 257 15.71 9.42 -11.76
C ARG A 257 16.42 10.77 -11.82
N ARG A 258 17.53 10.91 -11.09
CA ARG A 258 18.38 12.09 -11.04
C ARG A 258 19.40 12.16 -12.17
N ALA A 259 19.85 11.01 -12.68
CA ALA A 259 21.00 10.88 -13.58
C ALA A 259 21.00 11.86 -14.76
N ASN A 260 19.92 11.86 -15.55
CA ASN A 260 19.80 12.70 -16.75
C ASN A 260 19.75 14.19 -16.43
N PHE A 261 19.42 14.55 -15.19
CA PHE A 261 19.19 15.93 -14.77
C PHE A 261 20.29 16.44 -13.85
N LYS A 262 21.34 15.65 -13.57
CA LYS A 262 22.37 15.97 -12.56
C LYS A 262 22.94 17.40 -12.67
N PRO A 263 23.26 17.94 -13.86
CA PRO A 263 23.74 19.33 -13.97
C PRO A 263 22.70 20.41 -13.60
N MET A 264 21.42 20.05 -13.51
CA MET A 264 20.29 20.91 -13.16
C MET A 264 19.84 20.74 -11.70
N LEU A 265 20.38 19.75 -10.98
CA LEU A 265 19.99 19.45 -9.60
C LEU A 265 20.71 20.36 -8.60
N LEU A 266 20.09 20.48 -7.43
CA LEU A 266 20.51 21.32 -6.32
C LEU A 266 21.53 20.61 -5.42
N ASP A 267 22.50 19.88 -6.02
CA ASP A 267 23.50 19.06 -5.32
C ASP A 267 24.47 19.88 -4.44
N SER A 268 24.52 21.21 -4.65
CA SER A 268 25.26 22.12 -3.78
C SER A 268 24.55 22.42 -2.46
N ILE A 269 23.25 22.14 -2.36
CA ILE A 269 22.42 22.44 -1.17
C ILE A 269 21.65 21.25 -0.62
N VAL A 270 21.69 20.10 -1.29
CA VAL A 270 21.11 18.85 -0.79
C VAL A 270 22.20 17.80 -0.67
N SER A 271 22.25 17.12 0.47
CA SER A 271 23.06 15.93 0.67
C SER A 271 22.21 14.75 1.17
N HIS A 272 22.79 13.55 1.16
CA HIS A 272 22.07 12.31 1.45
C HIS A 272 22.85 11.41 2.39
N VAL A 273 22.17 10.88 3.42
CA VAL A 273 22.68 9.82 4.31
C VAL A 273 22.02 8.48 4.01
N SER A 274 22.54 7.40 4.57
CA SER A 274 21.99 6.05 4.38
C SER A 274 20.52 5.95 4.83
N PRO A 275 19.69 5.12 4.17
CA PRO A 275 18.34 4.83 4.64
C PRO A 275 18.36 3.91 5.87
N CYS A 276 17.24 3.83 6.57
CA CYS A 276 16.99 2.75 7.52
C CYS A 276 16.45 1.52 6.79
N PHE A 277 17.34 0.67 6.27
CA PHE A 277 16.96 -0.57 5.56
C PHE A 277 17.59 -1.81 6.19
N ALA A 278 17.02 -2.24 7.32
CA ALA A 278 17.60 -3.30 8.15
C ALA A 278 17.79 -4.65 7.43
N TYR A 279 16.92 -5.02 6.48
CA TYR A 279 17.08 -6.27 5.74
C TYR A 279 18.42 -6.32 4.98
N ARG A 280 18.94 -5.18 4.48
CA ARG A 280 20.20 -5.16 3.72
C ARG A 280 21.38 -4.60 4.49
N ASP A 281 21.16 -3.55 5.27
CA ASP A 281 22.25 -2.71 5.80
C ASP A 281 22.56 -2.98 7.30
N ARG A 282 21.70 -3.75 8.00
CA ARG A 282 21.96 -4.19 9.37
C ARG A 282 22.81 -5.47 9.35
N MET A 283 23.87 -5.50 10.16
CA MET A 283 24.69 -6.71 10.29
C MET A 283 23.90 -7.83 10.98
N ALA A 284 24.28 -9.08 10.73
CA ALA A 284 23.51 -10.24 11.22
C ALA A 284 23.44 -10.32 12.76
N ASP A 285 24.45 -9.82 13.45
CA ASP A 285 24.61 -9.77 14.90
C ASP A 285 24.33 -8.38 15.52
N GLU A 286 23.93 -7.40 14.70
CA GLU A 286 23.63 -6.03 15.14
C GLU A 286 22.18 -5.92 15.61
N THR A 287 21.96 -5.39 16.82
CA THR A 287 20.62 -5.09 17.32
C THR A 287 20.03 -3.86 16.63
N ASP A 288 18.70 -3.69 16.71
CA ASP A 288 18.05 -2.48 16.18
C ASP A 288 18.58 -1.21 16.83
N GLU A 289 18.85 -1.23 18.13
CA GLU A 289 19.36 -0.08 18.87
C GLU A 289 20.76 0.31 18.38
N SER A 290 21.65 -0.67 18.17
CA SER A 290 23.00 -0.42 17.64
C SER A 290 22.95 0.10 16.19
N TYR A 291 22.07 -0.47 15.37
CA TYR A 291 21.87 -0.05 13.99
C TYR A 291 21.34 1.39 13.91
N VAL A 292 20.35 1.75 14.74
CA VAL A 292 19.83 3.11 14.85
C VAL A 292 20.90 4.08 15.33
N ALA A 293 21.70 3.70 16.33
CA ALA A 293 22.79 4.54 16.83
C ALA A 293 23.83 4.84 15.73
N LYS A 294 24.15 3.85 14.89
CA LYS A 294 25.03 4.02 13.73
C LYS A 294 24.47 5.01 12.72
N LEU A 295 23.19 4.89 12.34
CA LEU A 295 22.54 5.82 11.41
C LEU A 295 22.41 7.23 12.00
N ALA A 296 22.16 7.35 13.31
CA ALA A 296 22.10 8.65 13.97
C ALA A 296 23.47 9.34 14.00
N LYS A 297 24.53 8.56 14.23
CA LYS A 297 25.91 9.04 14.15
C LYS A 297 26.29 9.48 12.73
N GLU A 298 25.86 8.73 11.71
CA GLU A 298 26.06 9.13 10.31
C GLU A 298 25.36 10.44 9.99
N LEU A 299 24.10 10.62 10.44
CA LEU A 299 23.41 11.89 10.28
C LEU A 299 24.16 13.03 10.98
N GLU A 300 24.61 12.83 12.21
CA GLU A 300 25.40 13.81 12.95
C GLU A 300 26.71 14.17 12.22
N ASP A 301 27.43 13.17 11.70
CA ASP A 301 28.64 13.40 10.92
C ASP A 301 28.38 14.20 9.65
N GLU A 302 27.24 13.97 9.01
CA GLU A 302 26.83 14.72 7.84
C GLU A 302 26.50 16.18 8.19
N PHE A 303 25.80 16.43 9.30
CA PHE A 303 25.59 17.78 9.85
C PHE A 303 26.92 18.50 10.07
N ILE A 304 27.90 17.83 10.67
CA ILE A 304 29.25 18.38 10.90
C ILE A 304 29.94 18.70 9.58
N ARG A 305 29.89 17.77 8.61
CA ARG A 305 30.57 17.89 7.31
C ARG A 305 30.07 19.06 6.48
N VAL A 306 28.75 19.26 6.40
CA VAL A 306 28.14 20.35 5.59
C VAL A 306 28.07 21.69 6.34
N GLY A 307 28.41 21.67 7.64
CA GLY A 307 28.31 22.81 8.53
C GLY A 307 26.94 22.85 9.20
N PRO A 308 26.83 22.54 10.51
CA PRO A 308 25.54 22.33 11.15
C PRO A 308 24.68 23.60 11.20
N GLY A 309 25.32 24.77 11.25
CA GLY A 309 24.66 26.07 11.17
C GLY A 309 24.06 26.40 9.80
N ASN A 310 24.34 25.61 8.76
CA ASN A 310 23.83 25.81 7.40
C ASN A 310 22.61 24.94 7.07
N VAL A 311 22.30 23.93 7.90
CA VAL A 311 21.24 22.95 7.62
C VAL A 311 19.88 23.49 8.04
N CYS A 312 18.93 23.55 7.11
CA CYS A 312 17.53 23.82 7.40
C CYS A 312 16.86 22.62 8.06
N ALA A 313 16.95 21.45 7.41
CA ALA A 313 16.17 20.30 7.83
C ALA A 313 16.75 18.95 7.40
N PHE A 314 16.34 17.93 8.15
CA PHE A 314 16.37 16.54 7.73
C PHE A 314 15.03 16.14 7.09
N VAL A 315 15.06 15.40 5.98
CA VAL A 315 13.88 15.01 5.19
C VAL A 315 13.80 13.50 5.04
N ALA A 316 12.66 12.92 5.40
CA ALA A 316 12.46 11.47 5.32
C ALA A 316 10.99 11.08 5.14
N GLU A 317 10.74 10.03 4.36
CA GLU A 317 9.47 9.27 4.37
C GLU A 317 9.44 8.33 5.59
N PRO A 318 8.34 8.27 6.38
CA PRO A 318 8.18 7.29 7.47
C PRO A 318 8.25 5.84 7.01
N VAL A 319 7.60 5.53 5.89
CA VAL A 319 7.72 4.26 5.16
C VAL A 319 8.07 4.59 3.72
N VAL A 320 9.22 4.12 3.24
CA VAL A 320 9.72 4.48 1.90
C VAL A 320 8.96 3.72 0.84
N GLY A 321 8.26 4.44 -0.03
CA GLY A 321 7.26 3.84 -0.90
C GLY A 321 7.65 3.67 -2.36
N ALA A 322 8.49 4.57 -2.90
CA ALA A 322 8.67 4.64 -4.34
C ALA A 322 9.31 3.39 -4.95
N VAL A 323 8.96 3.19 -6.22
CA VAL A 323 9.48 2.14 -7.11
C VAL A 323 10.17 2.77 -8.31
N SER A 324 11.13 2.09 -8.93
CA SER A 324 11.57 2.42 -10.29
C SER A 324 10.87 1.52 -11.31
N LEU A 325 10.34 2.10 -12.39
CA LEU A 325 9.71 1.38 -13.52
C LEU A 325 10.39 1.66 -14.87
N TYR A 326 11.51 2.40 -14.87
CA TYR A 326 12.14 2.79 -16.13
C TYR A 326 12.85 1.58 -16.77
N PRO A 327 12.52 1.24 -18.03
CA PRO A 327 13.18 0.13 -18.73
C PRO A 327 14.68 0.38 -18.90
N SER A 328 15.45 -0.71 -18.88
CA SER A 328 16.88 -0.86 -19.19
C SER A 328 17.70 0.44 -19.23
N HIS A 329 18.45 0.68 -18.14
CA HIS A 329 19.42 1.77 -18.04
C HIS A 329 20.73 1.47 -18.79
N ASP A 330 20.73 0.45 -19.66
CA ASP A 330 21.89 0.08 -20.48
C ASP A 330 22.32 1.23 -21.40
N ASN A 331 21.36 2.04 -21.86
CA ASN A 331 21.64 3.27 -22.61
C ASN A 331 22.29 4.36 -21.73
N LEU A 332 21.90 4.49 -20.46
CA LEU A 332 22.49 5.50 -19.55
C LEU A 332 23.88 5.09 -19.09
N LYS A 333 24.10 3.80 -18.85
CA LYS A 333 25.42 3.23 -18.56
C LYS A 333 26.35 3.35 -19.77
N SER A 334 25.88 2.98 -20.96
CA SER A 334 26.70 3.08 -22.19
C SER A 334 27.02 4.51 -22.59
N GLN A 335 26.20 5.49 -22.20
CA GLN A 335 26.48 6.92 -22.38
C GLN A 335 27.36 7.51 -21.26
N GLY A 336 27.78 6.73 -20.26
CA GLY A 336 28.58 7.19 -19.13
C GLY A 336 27.87 8.20 -18.22
N LEU A 337 26.54 8.33 -18.36
CA LEU A 337 25.74 9.28 -17.57
C LEU A 337 25.46 8.79 -16.15
N ILE A 338 25.65 7.49 -15.90
CA ILE A 338 25.60 6.89 -14.56
C ILE A 338 26.84 6.04 -14.31
N SER A 339 27.53 6.30 -13.19
CA SER A 339 28.67 5.52 -12.70
C SER A 339 28.32 4.67 -11.46
N GLY A 340 27.06 4.69 -11.00
CA GLY A 340 26.53 3.96 -9.84
C GLY A 340 25.02 4.15 -9.66
N ASP A 341 24.43 3.25 -8.86
CA ASP A 341 23.14 3.13 -8.14
C ASP A 341 21.85 3.72 -8.74
N VAL A 342 20.68 3.12 -8.47
CA VAL A 342 19.36 3.38 -9.13
C VAL A 342 18.15 3.17 -8.15
N GLU A 343 18.09 3.83 -7.01
CA GLU A 343 17.40 3.25 -5.82
C GLU A 343 15.89 3.52 -5.58
N ALA A 344 15.14 2.46 -5.27
CA ALA A 344 13.77 2.49 -4.73
C ALA A 344 13.54 1.34 -3.73
N LEU A 345 13.03 1.66 -2.52
CA LEU A 345 13.03 0.72 -1.40
C LEU A 345 11.80 -0.20 -1.30
N GLY A 346 10.65 0.17 -1.86
CA GLY A 346 9.48 -0.71 -1.86
C GLY A 346 8.92 -1.06 -0.47
N CYS A 347 8.19 -0.13 0.15
CA CYS A 347 7.52 -0.28 1.45
C CYS A 347 8.46 -0.60 2.63
N VAL A 348 9.62 0.08 2.74
CA VAL A 348 10.53 -0.12 3.89
C VAL A 348 10.11 0.76 5.07
N PRO A 349 9.63 0.17 6.19
CA PRO A 349 9.47 0.89 7.44
C PRO A 349 10.83 1.09 8.12
N ALA A 350 10.95 2.16 8.90
CA ALA A 350 12.08 2.30 9.82
C ALA A 350 11.95 1.30 10.99
N VAL A 351 13.10 0.89 11.55
CA VAL A 351 13.13 0.08 12.77
C VAL A 351 12.77 0.97 13.99
N PRO A 352 12.25 0.39 15.09
CA PRO A 352 11.84 1.16 16.26
C PRO A 352 12.95 2.10 16.77
N GLY A 353 12.58 3.32 17.13
CA GLY A 353 13.51 4.32 17.68
C GLY A 353 14.29 5.13 16.64
N TYR A 354 14.24 4.77 15.35
CA TYR A 354 14.97 5.48 14.29
C TYR A 354 14.60 6.97 14.23
N PHE A 355 13.31 7.29 14.13
CA PHE A 355 12.89 8.70 13.98
C PHE A 355 13.14 9.52 15.25
N GLN A 356 13.04 8.92 16.44
CA GLN A 356 13.42 9.58 17.69
C GLN A 356 14.90 9.97 17.66
N ALA A 357 15.76 9.05 17.21
CA ALA A 357 17.19 9.31 17.11
C ALA A 357 17.50 10.41 16.07
N MET A 358 16.88 10.37 14.88
CA MET A 358 17.07 11.41 13.86
C MET A 358 16.59 12.78 14.34
N LYS A 359 15.42 12.84 15.01
CA LYS A 359 14.89 14.08 15.57
C LYS A 359 15.80 14.64 16.66
N SER A 360 16.36 13.79 17.52
CA SER A 360 17.35 14.21 18.52
C SER A 360 18.59 14.86 17.90
N VAL A 361 19.08 14.36 16.76
CA VAL A 361 20.17 15.00 16.02
C VAL A 361 19.73 16.36 15.46
N CYS A 362 18.55 16.44 14.85
CA CYS A 362 18.01 17.70 14.32
C CYS A 362 17.90 18.77 15.42
N ASP A 363 17.34 18.41 16.57
CA ASP A 363 17.14 19.30 17.71
C ASP A 363 18.46 19.81 18.28
N ARG A 364 19.49 18.95 18.35
CA ARG A 364 20.85 19.33 18.80
C ARG A 364 21.45 20.45 17.97
N TYR A 365 21.19 20.46 16.66
CA TYR A 365 21.73 21.44 15.73
C TYR A 365 20.73 22.54 15.33
N GLY A 366 19.55 22.57 15.96
CA GLY A 366 18.50 23.56 15.67
C GLY A 366 17.94 23.47 14.25
N ALA A 367 18.05 22.30 13.60
CA ALA A 367 17.43 22.01 12.33
C ALA A 367 16.01 21.42 12.52
N LEU A 368 15.21 21.51 11.48
CA LEU A 368 13.82 21.05 11.47
C LEU A 368 13.69 19.65 10.86
N LEU A 369 12.54 19.02 11.04
CA LEU A 369 12.20 17.72 10.48
C LEU A 369 11.04 17.83 9.49
N ILE A 370 11.26 17.37 8.25
CA ILE A 370 10.21 17.14 7.25
C ILE A 370 9.92 15.65 7.20
N MET A 371 8.67 15.26 7.45
CA MET A 371 8.18 13.92 7.17
C MET A 371 7.36 13.91 5.89
N ASP A 372 7.87 13.20 4.87
CA ASP A 372 7.17 13.02 3.61
C ASP A 372 6.19 11.86 3.69
N GLU A 373 4.93 12.21 3.87
CA GLU A 373 3.82 11.27 4.02
C GLU A 373 2.92 11.22 2.78
N VAL A 374 3.41 11.69 1.63
CA VAL A 374 2.64 11.67 0.39
C VAL A 374 2.23 10.24 -0.01
N MET A 375 3.02 9.21 0.32
CA MET A 375 2.67 7.81 0.04
C MET A 375 2.23 7.02 1.28
N SER A 376 2.92 7.24 2.40
CA SER A 376 2.79 6.43 3.61
C SER A 376 1.71 6.91 4.57
N GLY A 377 1.32 8.19 4.50
CA GLY A 377 0.30 8.77 5.34
C GLY A 377 -1.11 8.60 4.82
N MET A 378 -2.02 9.43 5.34
CA MET A 378 -3.45 9.41 5.05
C MET A 378 -4.05 8.00 5.21
N GLY A 379 -3.69 7.32 6.30
CA GLY A 379 -4.22 6.00 6.65
C GLY A 379 -3.43 4.79 6.13
N ARG A 380 -2.60 4.95 5.09
CA ARG A 380 -2.01 3.82 4.33
C ARG A 380 -1.20 2.87 5.20
N SER A 381 -0.39 3.42 6.11
CA SER A 381 0.50 2.65 6.99
C SER A 381 -0.19 2.18 8.28
N GLY A 382 -1.49 2.36 8.44
CA GLY A 382 -2.27 1.93 9.61
C GLY A 382 -2.50 3.02 10.67
N THR A 383 -1.93 4.20 10.51
CA THR A 383 -2.32 5.42 11.24
C THR A 383 -2.68 6.50 10.24
N LEU A 384 -3.46 7.50 10.66
CA LEU A 384 -3.87 8.56 9.72
C LEU A 384 -2.66 9.40 9.31
N HIS A 385 -1.83 9.76 10.29
CA HIS A 385 -0.51 10.32 10.05
C HIS A 385 0.53 9.28 10.45
N ALA A 386 1.41 8.88 9.54
CA ALA A 386 2.39 7.81 9.77
C ALA A 386 3.34 8.14 10.94
N TRP A 387 3.62 9.42 11.17
CA TRP A 387 4.40 9.90 12.32
C TRP A 387 3.80 9.57 13.69
N GLU A 388 2.49 9.30 13.78
CA GLU A 388 1.84 8.86 15.01
C GLU A 388 2.39 7.51 15.48
N ALA A 389 2.57 6.57 14.56
CA ALA A 389 3.16 5.26 14.85
C ALA A 389 4.64 5.36 15.23
N GLU A 390 5.32 6.40 14.74
CA GLU A 390 6.71 6.69 15.07
C GLU A 390 6.85 7.47 16.37
N GLY A 391 5.77 8.04 16.95
CA GLY A 391 5.83 8.82 18.19
C GLY A 391 6.69 10.09 18.08
N VAL A 392 6.87 10.64 16.87
CA VAL A 392 7.70 11.83 16.60
C VAL A 392 6.90 12.81 15.77
N VAL A 393 6.58 13.97 16.32
CA VAL A 393 5.86 15.02 15.59
C VAL A 393 6.85 15.79 14.69
N PRO A 394 6.63 15.86 13.37
CA PRO A 394 7.49 16.64 12.48
C PRO A 394 7.19 18.14 12.56
N ASP A 395 8.12 18.96 12.08
CA ASP A 395 7.94 20.40 11.96
C ASP A 395 7.10 20.74 10.71
N ILE A 396 7.19 19.90 9.67
CA ILE A 396 6.30 19.86 8.50
C ILE A 396 5.97 18.41 8.14
N GLN A 397 4.71 18.16 7.80
CA GLN A 397 4.27 16.93 7.13
C GLN A 397 3.82 17.26 5.70
N THR A 398 4.34 16.57 4.68
CA THR A 398 3.77 16.62 3.32
C THR A 398 2.78 15.50 3.09
N ILE A 399 1.64 15.80 2.47
CA ILE A 399 0.52 14.88 2.24
C ILE A 399 0.09 14.90 0.77
N GLY A 400 -0.55 13.84 0.29
CA GLY A 400 -1.05 13.71 -1.09
C GLY A 400 -1.71 12.36 -1.29
N LYS A 401 -1.75 11.85 -2.52
CA LYS A 401 -2.27 10.51 -2.88
C LYS A 401 -3.60 10.15 -2.18
N GLY A 402 -3.52 9.41 -1.06
CA GLY A 402 -4.66 9.03 -0.23
C GLY A 402 -5.48 10.21 0.30
N LEU A 403 -4.96 11.44 0.23
CA LEU A 403 -5.67 12.68 0.55
C LEU A 403 -6.97 12.82 -0.25
N ALA A 404 -6.96 12.53 -1.55
CA ALA A 404 -8.16 12.55 -2.40
C ALA A 404 -8.40 11.24 -3.15
N GLY A 405 -7.68 10.16 -2.80
CA GLY A 405 -7.93 8.83 -3.36
C GLY A 405 -7.82 8.72 -4.89
N GLY A 406 -7.18 9.68 -5.56
CA GLY A 406 -7.11 9.74 -7.03
C GLY A 406 -8.31 10.38 -7.72
N TYR A 407 -9.33 10.84 -6.98
CA TYR A 407 -10.52 11.50 -7.56
C TYR A 407 -10.24 12.90 -8.10
N GLN A 408 -9.29 13.62 -7.48
CA GLN A 408 -8.74 14.88 -7.96
C GLN A 408 -7.25 15.00 -7.60
N PRO A 409 -6.42 15.69 -8.41
CA PRO A 409 -5.05 16.02 -8.06
C PRO A 409 -5.01 17.01 -6.88
N ILE A 410 -4.50 16.58 -5.74
CA ILE A 410 -4.26 17.43 -4.57
C ILE A 410 -3.21 16.82 -3.65
N ALA A 411 -2.44 17.71 -3.05
CA ALA A 411 -1.42 17.45 -2.05
C ALA A 411 -1.37 18.64 -1.10
N GLY A 412 -0.51 18.59 -0.09
CA GLY A 412 -0.33 19.74 0.78
C GLY A 412 0.78 19.59 1.80
N VAL A 413 0.93 20.66 2.57
CA VAL A 413 1.88 20.79 3.68
C VAL A 413 1.06 21.09 4.93
N LEU A 414 1.15 20.25 5.95
CA LEU A 414 0.68 20.56 7.30
C LEU A 414 1.85 21.14 8.09
N VAL A 415 1.63 22.30 8.69
CA VAL A 415 2.69 23.11 9.28
C VAL A 415 2.52 23.17 10.79
N ASN A 416 3.60 22.83 11.51
CA ASN A 416 3.62 22.89 12.97
C ASN A 416 3.39 24.33 13.46
N LYS A 417 2.69 24.46 14.58
CA LYS A 417 2.40 25.75 15.21
C LYS A 417 3.65 26.60 15.44
N THR A 418 4.77 25.99 15.83
CA THR A 418 6.03 26.72 16.09
C THR A 418 6.57 27.42 14.83
N VAL A 419 6.44 26.79 13.66
CA VAL A 419 6.86 27.35 12.37
C VAL A 419 5.94 28.51 11.97
N VAL A 420 4.63 28.35 12.17
CA VAL A 420 3.64 29.39 11.88
C VAL A 420 3.84 30.61 12.77
N GLU A 421 4.08 30.41 14.07
CA GLU A 421 4.33 31.50 15.02
C GLU A 421 5.56 32.35 14.65
N VAL A 422 6.58 31.75 14.01
CA VAL A 422 7.75 32.50 13.52
C VAL A 422 7.37 33.37 12.32
N LEU A 423 6.61 32.85 11.36
CA LEU A 423 6.13 33.65 10.23
C LEU A 423 5.21 34.79 10.70
N GLU A 424 4.29 34.51 11.62
CA GLU A 424 3.37 35.53 12.17
C GLU A 424 4.13 36.67 12.86
N LYS A 425 5.24 36.38 13.54
CA LYS A 425 6.11 37.40 14.16
C LYS A 425 7.06 38.08 13.16
N GLY A 426 7.27 37.47 12.00
CA GLY A 426 8.09 37.98 10.91
C GLY A 426 7.27 38.79 9.92
N THR A 427 7.15 38.29 8.69
CA THR A 427 6.47 38.99 7.60
C THR A 427 4.95 38.75 7.58
N SER A 428 4.46 37.78 8.36
CA SER A 428 3.07 37.30 8.31
C SER A 428 2.62 36.82 6.92
N ALA A 429 3.57 36.40 6.07
CA ALA A 429 3.31 35.92 4.73
C ALA A 429 4.17 34.69 4.42
N PHE A 430 3.71 33.82 3.53
CA PHE A 430 4.55 32.78 2.94
C PHE A 430 4.85 33.17 1.48
N VAL A 431 6.12 33.32 1.11
CA VAL A 431 6.53 33.77 -0.24
C VAL A 431 6.54 32.61 -1.23
N HIS A 432 5.34 32.10 -1.48
CA HIS A 432 5.07 31.03 -2.43
C HIS A 432 3.59 31.06 -2.83
N GLY A 433 3.28 30.54 -4.02
CA GLY A 433 1.93 30.48 -4.51
C GLY A 433 1.85 29.72 -5.82
N HIS A 434 0.69 29.14 -6.09
CA HIS A 434 0.36 28.46 -7.34
C HIS A 434 -1.03 28.90 -7.81
N THR A 435 -1.27 28.92 -9.12
CA THR A 435 -2.57 29.25 -9.68
C THR A 435 -3.69 28.38 -9.11
N TYR A 436 -3.46 27.07 -9.01
CA TYR A 436 -4.45 26.10 -8.50
C TYR A 436 -4.31 25.79 -7.00
N GLN A 437 -3.59 26.63 -6.24
CA GLN A 437 -3.52 26.48 -4.79
C GLN A 437 -4.92 26.55 -4.18
N GLY A 438 -5.28 25.53 -3.38
CA GLY A 438 -6.62 25.44 -2.77
C GLY A 438 -7.76 25.27 -3.78
N HIS A 439 -7.52 24.62 -4.93
CA HIS A 439 -8.54 24.43 -5.98
C HIS A 439 -9.85 23.86 -5.40
N PRO A 440 -11.01 24.56 -5.52
CA PRO A 440 -12.23 24.18 -4.80
C PRO A 440 -12.70 22.76 -5.07
N VAL A 441 -12.70 22.33 -6.33
CA VAL A 441 -13.12 20.96 -6.72
C VAL A 441 -12.19 19.88 -6.12
N ALA A 442 -10.89 20.16 -6.06
CA ALA A 442 -9.94 19.22 -5.49
C ALA A 442 -10.06 19.16 -3.96
N CYS A 443 -10.36 20.31 -3.33
CA CYS A 443 -10.67 20.37 -1.91
C CYS A 443 -11.96 19.61 -1.56
N ALA A 444 -13.00 19.70 -2.41
CA ALA A 444 -14.23 18.94 -2.22
C ALA A 444 -14.00 17.43 -2.30
N ALA A 445 -13.23 16.97 -3.28
CA ALA A 445 -12.87 15.57 -3.41
C ALA A 445 -12.09 15.07 -2.19
N ALA A 446 -11.06 15.82 -1.77
CA ALA A 446 -10.25 15.45 -0.60
C ALA A 446 -11.07 15.45 0.69
N LEU A 447 -11.90 16.47 0.93
CA LEU A 447 -12.73 16.55 2.13
C LEU A 447 -13.67 15.34 2.22
N GLU A 448 -14.37 15.02 1.13
CA GLU A 448 -15.27 13.87 1.10
C GLU A 448 -14.51 12.56 1.31
N VAL A 449 -13.36 12.37 0.66
CA VAL A 449 -12.52 11.16 0.86
C VAL A 449 -12.08 11.02 2.31
N GLN A 450 -11.59 12.09 2.95
CA GLN A 450 -11.15 12.03 4.34
C GLN A 450 -12.32 11.83 5.30
N GLN A 451 -13.49 12.41 5.02
CA GLN A 451 -14.71 12.18 5.80
C GLN A 451 -15.17 10.73 5.71
N ILE A 452 -15.14 10.12 4.51
CA ILE A 452 -15.44 8.71 4.31
C ILE A 452 -14.46 7.82 5.11
N ILE A 453 -13.15 8.11 5.02
CA ILE A 453 -12.13 7.38 5.78
C ILE A 453 -12.43 7.41 7.28
N GLN A 454 -12.85 8.56 7.80
CA GLN A 454 -13.21 8.73 9.20
C GLN A 454 -14.54 8.05 9.56
N SER A 455 -15.62 8.32 8.82
CA SER A 455 -16.97 7.83 9.13
C SER A 455 -17.10 6.32 9.01
N ASP A 456 -16.45 5.75 8.00
CA ASP A 456 -16.53 4.32 7.71
C ASP A 456 -15.45 3.54 8.49
N GLY A 457 -14.65 4.21 9.32
CA GLY A 457 -13.63 3.58 10.17
C GLY A 457 -12.50 2.91 9.37
N LEU A 458 -12.15 3.44 8.20
CA LEU A 458 -11.29 2.74 7.25
C LEU A 458 -9.84 2.59 7.73
N VAL A 459 -9.32 3.49 8.57
CA VAL A 459 -7.99 3.33 9.17
C VAL A 459 -7.94 2.09 10.08
N ALA A 460 -9.00 1.83 10.85
CA ALA A 460 -9.10 0.60 11.65
C ALA A 460 -9.15 -0.64 10.73
N ASN A 461 -9.89 -0.56 9.61
CA ASN A 461 -9.88 -1.64 8.63
C ASN A 461 -8.48 -1.87 8.03
N VAL A 462 -7.73 -0.81 7.72
CA VAL A 462 -6.33 -0.90 7.25
C VAL A 462 -5.45 -1.65 8.25
N GLN A 463 -5.61 -1.41 9.55
CA GLN A 463 -4.85 -2.13 10.57
C GLN A 463 -5.20 -3.62 10.59
N ILE A 464 -6.49 -3.96 10.64
CA ILE A 464 -6.96 -5.34 10.75
C ILE A 464 -6.65 -6.14 9.48
N MET A 465 -7.00 -5.59 8.32
CA MET A 465 -6.75 -6.22 7.01
C MET A 465 -5.26 -6.26 6.68
N GLY A 466 -4.49 -5.25 7.11
CA GLY A 466 -3.04 -5.23 6.98
C GLY A 466 -2.33 -6.35 7.74
N GLN A 467 -2.74 -6.60 8.98
CA GLN A 467 -2.23 -7.72 9.78
C GLN A 467 -2.57 -9.07 9.15
N LEU A 468 -3.79 -9.22 8.63
CA LEU A 468 -4.20 -10.44 7.92
C LEU A 468 -3.39 -10.64 6.64
N LEU A 469 -3.25 -9.60 5.82
CA LEU A 469 -2.48 -9.64 4.58
C LEU A 469 -1.03 -10.03 4.85
N SER A 470 -0.40 -9.38 5.84
CA SER A 470 0.96 -9.72 6.26
C SER A 470 1.09 -11.19 6.65
N SER A 471 0.18 -11.67 7.49
CA SER A 471 0.21 -13.05 7.99
C SER A 471 0.12 -14.06 6.84
N LEU A 472 -0.81 -13.85 5.91
CA LEU A 472 -1.04 -14.76 4.78
C LEU A 472 0.09 -14.71 3.74
N LEU A 473 0.63 -13.52 3.45
CA LEU A 473 1.81 -13.39 2.59
C LEU A 473 3.02 -14.11 3.22
N ASN A 474 3.20 -13.95 4.54
CA ASN A 474 4.30 -14.63 5.22
C ASN A 474 4.14 -16.15 5.18
N GLU A 475 2.96 -16.67 5.50
CA GLU A 475 2.65 -18.10 5.45
C GLU A 475 2.87 -18.70 4.04
N GLY A 476 2.45 -17.97 3.00
CA GLY A 476 2.54 -18.46 1.62
C GLY A 476 3.92 -18.37 0.97
N LEU A 477 4.75 -17.40 1.39
CA LEU A 477 5.94 -17.01 0.63
C LEU A 477 7.25 -16.96 1.42
N MET A 478 7.24 -16.96 2.76
CA MET A 478 8.49 -16.81 3.52
C MET A 478 9.46 -17.96 3.36
N ASP A 479 9.00 -19.16 3.04
CA ASP A 479 9.88 -20.30 2.75
C ASP A 479 10.28 -20.40 1.27
N HIS A 480 9.74 -19.53 0.41
CA HIS A 480 10.06 -19.53 -1.01
C HIS A 480 11.55 -19.17 -1.23
N PRO A 481 12.30 -19.94 -2.04
CA PRO A 481 13.75 -19.79 -2.17
C PRO A 481 14.17 -18.45 -2.79
N TYR A 482 13.30 -17.84 -3.58
CA TYR A 482 13.56 -16.57 -4.26
C TYR A 482 12.84 -15.36 -3.65
N VAL A 483 12.14 -15.53 -2.52
CA VAL A 483 11.56 -14.41 -1.76
C VAL A 483 12.53 -14.10 -0.61
N GLY A 484 13.14 -12.93 -0.66
CA GLY A 484 14.15 -12.49 0.30
C GLY A 484 13.56 -11.81 1.52
N ASP A 485 12.59 -10.92 1.30
CA ASP A 485 12.01 -10.09 2.34
C ASP A 485 10.53 -9.78 2.04
N ILE A 486 9.71 -9.76 3.10
CA ILE A 486 8.31 -9.33 3.06
C ILE A 486 8.14 -8.30 4.17
N ARG A 487 7.88 -7.05 3.79
CA ARG A 487 7.96 -5.89 4.70
C ARG A 487 6.85 -4.88 4.43
N GLY A 488 6.46 -4.13 5.45
CA GLY A 488 5.40 -3.14 5.30
C GLY A 488 4.73 -2.76 6.61
N LYS A 489 3.74 -1.87 6.50
CA LYS A 489 2.82 -1.46 7.59
C LYS A 489 1.43 -1.24 7.00
N GLY A 490 0.37 -1.47 7.79
CA GLY A 490 -1.02 -1.28 7.34
C GLY A 490 -1.32 -2.08 6.07
N LEU A 491 -1.87 -1.44 5.04
CA LEU A 491 -2.09 -2.02 3.71
C LEU A 491 -1.02 -1.53 2.73
N PHE A 492 0.26 -1.57 3.13
CA PHE A 492 1.39 -1.13 2.32
C PHE A 492 2.56 -2.11 2.44
N TRP A 493 2.58 -3.11 1.57
CA TRP A 493 3.51 -4.24 1.65
C TRP A 493 4.38 -4.38 0.41
N GLY A 494 5.68 -4.59 0.62
CA GLY A 494 6.67 -4.92 -0.40
C GLY A 494 7.12 -6.37 -0.25
N ILE A 495 7.27 -7.05 -1.40
CA ILE A 495 7.84 -8.40 -1.48
C ILE A 495 9.08 -8.29 -2.36
N GLU A 496 10.25 -8.54 -1.80
CA GLU A 496 11.53 -8.45 -2.49
C GLU A 496 12.03 -9.82 -2.94
N PHE A 497 12.49 -9.87 -4.19
CA PHE A 497 12.99 -11.08 -4.83
C PHE A 497 14.50 -11.09 -4.90
N VAL A 498 15.08 -12.24 -4.56
CA VAL A 498 16.53 -12.49 -4.59
C VAL A 498 16.80 -13.79 -5.34
N ARG A 499 17.97 -13.88 -5.97
CA ARG A 499 18.44 -15.11 -6.60
C ARG A 499 18.94 -16.11 -5.57
N ASP A 500 19.55 -15.61 -4.50
CA ASP A 500 20.04 -16.41 -3.38
C ASP A 500 19.66 -15.74 -2.07
N LYS A 501 18.92 -16.47 -1.24
CA LYS A 501 18.32 -15.96 0.00
C LYS A 501 19.34 -15.75 1.12
N GLN A 502 20.39 -16.55 1.16
CA GLN A 502 21.42 -16.46 2.21
C GLN A 502 22.31 -15.24 2.00
N THR A 503 22.74 -15.03 0.76
CA THR A 503 23.61 -13.93 0.35
C THR A 503 22.84 -12.65 0.00
N LYS A 504 21.51 -12.75 -0.13
CA LYS A 504 20.60 -11.67 -0.58
C LYS A 504 20.95 -11.16 -1.99
N ALA A 505 21.63 -11.98 -2.79
CA ALA A 505 22.09 -11.64 -4.12
C ALA A 505 20.90 -11.35 -5.04
N PRO A 506 20.83 -10.18 -5.70
CA PRO A 506 19.72 -9.85 -6.59
C PRO A 506 19.81 -10.60 -7.92
N TRP A 507 18.71 -10.58 -8.67
CA TRP A 507 18.70 -10.97 -10.08
C TRP A 507 19.35 -9.89 -10.95
N SER A 508 19.78 -10.25 -12.16
CA SER A 508 20.22 -9.26 -13.14
C SER A 508 19.02 -8.47 -13.67
N SER A 509 19.20 -7.20 -14.03
CA SER A 509 18.12 -6.37 -14.57
C SER A 509 17.48 -6.96 -15.85
N ALA A 510 18.24 -7.77 -16.60
CA ALA A 510 17.75 -8.48 -17.79
C ALA A 510 16.69 -9.54 -17.47
N ALA A 511 16.67 -10.08 -16.25
CA ALA A 511 15.67 -11.07 -15.82
C ALA A 511 14.27 -10.47 -15.65
N ARG A 512 14.16 -9.13 -15.49
CA ARG A 512 12.89 -8.38 -15.39
C ARG A 512 11.88 -9.03 -14.43
N ILE A 513 12.32 -9.46 -13.25
CA ILE A 513 11.51 -10.29 -12.34
C ILE A 513 10.23 -9.56 -11.94
N ALA A 514 10.33 -8.34 -11.39
CA ALA A 514 9.16 -7.59 -10.93
C ALA A 514 8.16 -7.31 -12.07
N ALA A 515 8.67 -6.83 -13.21
CA ALA A 515 7.84 -6.52 -14.38
C ALA A 515 7.12 -7.77 -14.91
N SER A 516 7.83 -8.90 -15.01
CA SER A 516 7.28 -10.15 -15.54
C SER A 516 6.23 -10.76 -14.61
N ILE A 517 6.41 -10.65 -13.29
CA ILE A 517 5.39 -11.04 -12.30
C ILE A 517 4.13 -10.20 -12.48
N ASN A 518 4.26 -8.88 -12.64
CA ASN A 518 3.11 -8.03 -12.91
C ASN A 518 2.44 -8.38 -14.25
N GLU A 519 3.20 -8.53 -15.33
CA GLU A 519 2.68 -8.93 -16.65
C GLU A 519 1.91 -10.27 -16.56
N LEU A 520 2.41 -11.24 -15.80
CA LEU A 520 1.71 -12.50 -15.54
C LEU A 520 0.44 -12.29 -14.69
N GLY A 521 0.47 -11.39 -13.71
CA GLY A 521 -0.69 -11.02 -12.90
C GLY A 521 -1.85 -10.45 -13.73
N LEU A 522 -1.54 -9.71 -14.79
CA LEU A 522 -2.52 -9.16 -15.72
C LEU A 522 -3.20 -10.22 -16.60
N THR A 523 -2.68 -11.45 -16.68
CA THR A 523 -3.27 -12.52 -17.50
C THR A 523 -4.59 -13.03 -16.94
N GLU A 524 -5.40 -13.67 -17.77
CA GLU A 524 -6.71 -14.23 -17.41
C GLU A 524 -6.63 -15.17 -16.20
N GLN A 525 -5.53 -15.93 -16.07
CA GLN A 525 -5.31 -16.87 -14.98
C GLN A 525 -5.30 -16.21 -13.58
N TYR A 526 -4.96 -14.92 -13.51
CA TYR A 526 -4.71 -14.20 -12.26
C TYR A 526 -5.62 -13.00 -12.08
N GLY A 527 -5.71 -12.13 -13.10
CA GLY A 527 -6.58 -10.96 -13.06
C GLY A 527 -6.28 -10.00 -11.91
N ILE A 528 -5.02 -9.82 -11.56
CA ILE A 528 -4.58 -8.98 -10.44
C ILE A 528 -3.48 -8.02 -10.89
N VAL A 529 -3.54 -6.78 -10.40
CA VAL A 529 -2.51 -5.75 -10.61
C VAL A 529 -1.67 -5.63 -9.35
N VAL A 530 -0.37 -5.86 -9.48
CA VAL A 530 0.63 -5.55 -8.45
C VAL A 530 1.52 -4.42 -8.95
N TYR A 531 2.17 -3.67 -8.08
CA TYR A 531 2.99 -2.54 -8.53
C TYR A 531 4.47 -2.96 -8.59
N PRO A 532 5.05 -3.13 -9.79
CA PRO A 532 6.43 -3.60 -9.89
C PRO A 532 7.42 -2.50 -9.54
N GLY A 533 8.55 -2.89 -8.99
CA GLY A 533 9.64 -1.99 -8.68
C GLY A 533 11.01 -2.64 -8.83
N THR A 534 11.97 -1.82 -9.22
CA THR A 534 13.37 -2.22 -9.31
C THR A 534 14.26 -1.29 -8.49
N GLY A 535 15.46 -1.76 -8.19
CA GLY A 535 16.50 -0.99 -7.53
C GLY A 535 16.47 -1.03 -6.01
N THR A 536 16.03 -2.13 -5.45
CA THR A 536 15.95 -2.25 -3.99
C THR A 536 17.28 -2.64 -3.36
N ALA A 537 18.15 -3.36 -4.08
CA ALA A 537 19.35 -3.93 -3.48
C ALA A 537 20.47 -2.91 -3.30
N ASP A 538 20.83 -2.27 -4.41
CA ASP A 538 21.89 -1.27 -4.55
C ASP A 538 21.41 -0.14 -5.47
N GLY A 539 20.11 -0.15 -5.75
CA GLY A 539 19.53 0.69 -6.75
C GLY A 539 19.59 0.19 -8.16
N ILE A 540 20.66 -0.40 -8.66
CA ILE A 540 20.60 -0.92 -10.04
C ILE A 540 19.81 -2.22 -10.09
N LEU A 541 20.07 -3.05 -9.10
CA LEU A 541 19.60 -4.41 -8.98
C LEU A 541 18.61 -4.52 -7.83
N GLY A 542 17.93 -5.66 -7.80
CA GLY A 542 16.87 -5.94 -6.86
C GLY A 542 15.52 -5.64 -7.48
N ASP A 543 14.62 -6.60 -7.31
CA ASP A 543 13.27 -6.58 -7.83
C ASP A 543 12.33 -6.71 -6.63
N HIS A 544 11.25 -5.96 -6.64
CA HIS A 544 10.16 -6.13 -5.69
C HIS A 544 8.82 -5.86 -6.35
N ILE A 545 7.76 -6.33 -5.72
CA ILE A 545 6.40 -5.85 -6.00
C ILE A 545 5.82 -5.20 -4.75
N ILE A 546 4.96 -4.21 -4.94
CA ILE A 546 4.14 -3.63 -3.89
C ILE A 546 2.71 -4.15 -4.02
N VAL A 547 2.17 -4.57 -2.87
CA VAL A 547 0.77 -4.93 -2.63
C VAL A 547 0.19 -3.89 -1.67
N ALA A 548 -0.64 -3.00 -2.21
CA ALA A 548 -1.24 -1.87 -1.52
C ALA A 548 -2.73 -1.69 -1.89
N PRO A 549 -3.59 -2.67 -1.59
CA PRO A 549 -4.99 -2.64 -1.99
C PRO A 549 -5.76 -1.48 -1.30
N PRO A 550 -6.96 -1.12 -1.80
CA PRO A 550 -7.81 -0.12 -1.16
C PRO A 550 -8.11 -0.37 0.32
N TYR A 551 -8.44 0.68 1.07
CA TYR A 551 -8.81 0.58 2.48
C TYR A 551 -10.18 -0.07 2.69
N THR A 552 -10.98 -0.16 1.63
CA THR A 552 -12.31 -0.77 1.58
C THR A 552 -12.28 -2.29 1.40
N VAL A 553 -11.10 -2.91 1.29
CA VAL A 553 -10.99 -4.37 1.18
C VAL A 553 -11.61 -5.09 2.37
N THR A 554 -12.32 -6.16 2.05
CA THR A 554 -12.87 -7.10 3.01
C THR A 554 -11.87 -8.19 3.34
N ARG A 555 -12.21 -9.02 4.35
CA ARG A 555 -11.46 -10.24 4.64
C ARG A 555 -11.32 -11.15 3.42
N ASN A 556 -12.38 -11.31 2.64
CA ASN A 556 -12.37 -12.16 1.44
C ASN A 556 -11.47 -11.60 0.35
N ASP A 557 -11.45 -10.27 0.18
CA ASP A 557 -10.53 -9.60 -0.74
C ASP A 557 -9.07 -9.86 -0.34
N ILE A 558 -8.74 -9.74 0.95
CA ILE A 558 -7.37 -9.99 1.44
C ILE A 558 -6.95 -11.45 1.24
N VAL A 559 -7.85 -12.41 1.51
CA VAL A 559 -7.59 -13.83 1.25
C VAL A 559 -7.33 -14.05 -0.24
N PHE A 560 -8.20 -13.52 -1.11
CA PHE A 560 -8.03 -13.61 -2.56
C PHE A 560 -6.70 -13.01 -3.03
N VAL A 561 -6.34 -11.81 -2.54
CA VAL A 561 -5.08 -11.14 -2.88
C VAL A 561 -3.89 -11.99 -2.46
N ALA A 562 -3.85 -12.44 -1.20
CA ALA A 562 -2.70 -13.20 -0.69
C ALA A 562 -2.54 -14.55 -1.39
N GLU A 563 -3.62 -15.30 -1.60
CA GLU A 563 -3.60 -16.58 -2.33
C GLU A 563 -3.19 -16.40 -3.79
N THR A 564 -3.73 -15.37 -4.46
CA THR A 564 -3.45 -15.10 -5.87
C THR A 564 -2.01 -14.63 -6.07
N VAL A 565 -1.51 -13.74 -5.22
CA VAL A 565 -0.10 -13.29 -5.25
C VAL A 565 0.86 -14.45 -4.94
N THR A 566 0.52 -15.30 -3.97
CA THR A 566 1.33 -16.48 -3.63
C THR A 566 1.42 -17.44 -4.81
N ARG A 567 0.27 -17.79 -5.42
CA ARG A 567 0.22 -18.64 -6.61
C ARG A 567 0.96 -18.02 -7.80
N LEU A 568 0.80 -16.71 -8.00
CA LEU A 568 1.46 -15.95 -9.07
C LEU A 568 2.98 -16.07 -8.99
N ILE A 569 3.55 -15.85 -7.79
CA ILE A 569 4.99 -15.93 -7.55
C ILE A 569 5.49 -17.37 -7.73
N ASN A 570 4.80 -18.35 -7.16
CA ASN A 570 5.17 -19.76 -7.25
C ASN A 570 5.17 -20.26 -8.70
N ASP A 571 4.13 -19.96 -9.48
CA ASP A 571 4.03 -20.33 -10.90
C ASP A 571 5.11 -19.63 -11.74
N PHE A 572 5.37 -18.35 -11.47
CA PHE A 572 6.40 -17.57 -12.17
C PHE A 572 7.77 -18.23 -12.01
N PHE A 573 8.20 -18.47 -10.76
CA PHE A 573 9.51 -19.04 -10.50
C PHE A 573 9.61 -20.52 -10.90
N SER A 574 8.53 -21.29 -10.83
CA SER A 574 8.50 -22.66 -11.35
C SER A 574 8.77 -22.70 -12.85
N LYS A 575 8.19 -21.78 -13.63
CA LYS A 575 8.44 -21.67 -15.08
C LYS A 575 9.84 -21.17 -15.38
N LEU A 576 10.35 -20.21 -14.60
CA LEU A 576 11.70 -19.66 -14.78
C LEU A 576 12.78 -20.73 -14.56
N VAL A 577 12.63 -21.58 -13.54
CA VAL A 577 13.55 -22.70 -13.28
C VAL A 577 13.57 -23.67 -14.45
N ILE A 578 12.40 -24.03 -15.00
CA ILE A 578 12.29 -24.93 -16.16
C ILE A 578 13.00 -24.36 -17.41
N GLN A 579 12.97 -23.04 -17.61
CA GLN A 579 13.65 -22.39 -18.74
C GLN A 579 15.18 -22.28 -18.56
N SER A 580 15.67 -22.43 -17.32
CA SER A 580 17.10 -22.35 -17.00
C SER A 580 17.82 -23.70 -16.98
N ILE A 581 17.05 -24.80 -17.01
CA ILE A 581 17.51 -26.19 -17.19
C ILE A 581 17.45 -26.51 -18.68
#